data_AF-A0A401UPW5-F1
#
_entry.id   AF-A0A401UPW5-F1
#
_cell.length_a   1.000
_cell.length_b   1.000
_cell.length_c   1.000
_cell.angle_alpha   90.00
_cell.angle_beta   90.00
_cell.angle_gamma   90.00
#
_symmetry.space_group_name_H-M   'P 1'
#
loop_
_entity.id
_entity.type
_entity.pdbx_description
1 polymer ?
#
loop_
_entity_poly.entity_id
_entity_poly.type
_entity_poly.pdbx_seq_one_letter_code
_entity_poly.pdbx_strand_id
1 'polypeptide(L)' 'MPFLGGIIAPNQGFWPKYYKGVYKKNNTVMVVSRGLGNSIVSQRIFNRPEIVSVTLKLGEN' A
#
# COMPACT_ATOMS: atom_id res chain seq x y z
N MET A 1 -14.00 -10.72 -5.25
CA MET A 1 -12.98 -10.18 -6.18
C MET A 1 -13.55 -8.94 -6.86
N PRO A 2 -12.72 -7.92 -7.15
CA PRO A 2 -12.55 -7.59 -8.56
C PRO A 2 -11.08 -7.84 -8.93
N PHE A 3 -10.90 -8.77 -9.86
CA PHE A 3 -9.69 -9.54 -10.16
C PHE A 3 -8.52 -8.74 -10.75
N LEU A 4 -8.65 -7.43 -10.93
CA LEU A 4 -7.56 -6.59 -11.39
C LEU A 4 -6.84 -6.03 -10.16
N GLY A 5 -5.61 -6.48 -9.93
CA GLY A 5 -4.70 -5.89 -8.94
C GLY A 5 -4.41 -4.42 -9.24
N GLY A 6 -3.28 -3.89 -8.77
CA GLY A 6 -2.86 -2.56 -9.22
C GLY A 6 -2.77 -2.54 -10.75
N ILE A 7 -3.38 -1.55 -11.39
CA ILE A 7 -3.31 -1.36 -12.84
C ILE A 7 -2.13 -0.46 -13.18
N ILE A 8 -1.97 0.62 -12.43
CA ILE A 8 -0.88 1.57 -12.57
C ILE A 8 -0.41 2.04 -11.19
N ALA A 9 0.90 2.24 -11.02
CA ALA A 9 1.45 2.92 -9.87
C ALA A 9 2.57 3.88 -10.28
N PRO A 10 2.74 5.01 -9.56
CA PRO A 10 3.88 5.89 -9.75
C PRO A 10 5.19 5.10 -9.69
N ASN A 11 6.12 5.42 -10.59
CA ASN A 11 7.46 4.81 -10.69
C ASN A 11 7.51 3.29 -10.98
N GLN A 12 6.36 2.61 -11.08
CA GLN A 12 6.28 1.20 -11.51
C GLN A 12 5.58 1.06 -12.87
N GLY A 13 4.80 2.08 -13.26
CA GLY A 13 3.97 2.00 -14.44
C GLY A 13 2.86 0.96 -14.25
N PHE A 14 2.71 0.14 -15.27
CA PHE A 14 1.58 -0.74 -15.54
C PHE A 14 1.75 -2.11 -14.84
N TRP A 15 0.67 -2.71 -14.31
CA TRP A 15 0.67 -3.98 -13.52
C TRP A 15 1.71 -4.00 -12.39
N PRO A 16 1.70 -2.99 -11.49
CA PRO A 16 2.71 -2.83 -10.45
C PRO A 16 2.82 -4.04 -9.51
N LYS A 17 4.07 -4.38 -9.18
CA LYS A 17 4.41 -5.39 -8.16
C LYS A 17 3.91 -4.97 -6.77
N TYR A 18 4.01 -3.69 -6.45
CA TYR A 18 3.60 -3.11 -5.17
C TYR A 18 2.42 -2.17 -5.37
N TYR A 19 1.25 -2.51 -4.86
CA TYR A 19 0.02 -1.73 -5.09
C TYR A 19 -0.91 -1.61 -3.88
N LYS A 20 -1.02 -2.65 -3.05
CA LYS A 20 -1.64 -2.58 -1.72
C LYS A 20 -1.19 -3.77 -0.87
N GLY A 21 -1.08 -3.57 0.44
CA GLY A 21 -0.87 -4.65 1.40
C GLY A 21 0.54 -4.68 1.98
N VAL A 22 0.89 -5.83 2.56
CA VAL A 22 2.12 -6.04 3.32
C VAL A 22 3.06 -6.96 2.55
N TYR A 23 4.28 -6.49 2.32
CA TYR A 23 5.31 -7.21 1.59
C TYR A 23 6.52 -7.44 2.50
N LYS A 24 7.03 -8.68 2.53
CA LYS A 24 8.27 -9.00 3.25
C LYS A 24 9.44 -9.00 2.27
N LYS A 25 10.52 -8.33 2.63
CA LYS A 25 11.79 -8.37 1.91
C LYS A 25 12.92 -8.47 2.93
N ASN A 26 13.62 -9.60 2.95
CA ASN A 26 14.65 -9.90 3.95
C ASN A 26 14.08 -9.74 5.37
N ASN A 27 14.79 -9.00 6.24
CA ASN A 27 14.35 -8.67 7.59
C ASN A 27 13.47 -7.40 7.66
N THR A 28 12.85 -6.99 6.55
CA THR A 28 12.06 -5.76 6.47
C THR A 28 10.64 -6.06 6.01
N VAL A 29 9.69 -5.35 6.62
CA VAL A 29 8.27 -5.35 6.23
C VAL A 29 7.95 -4.01 5.59
N MET A 30 7.43 -4.04 4.37
CA MET A 30 6.95 -2.88 3.64
C MET A 30 5.43 -2.88 3.64
N VAL A 31 4.81 -1.79 4.10
CA VAL A 31 3.36 -1.62 4.09
C VAL A 31 3.00 -0.59 3.03
N VAL A 32 2.28 -1.01 1.99
CA VAL A 32 1.78 -0.13 0.93
C VAL A 32 0.30 0.13 1.19
N SER A 33 -0.01 1.31 1.75
CA SER A 33 -1.39 1.71 2.05
C SER A 33 -2.05 2.43 0.88
N ARG A 34 -3.37 2.51 0.92
CA ARG A 34 -4.17 3.27 -0.05
C ARG A 34 -4.23 4.78 0.25
N GLY A 35 -3.51 5.22 1.27
CA GLY A 35 -3.45 6.61 1.74
C GLY A 35 -4.79 7.21 2.17
N LEU A 36 -4.75 8.48 2.60
CA LEU A 36 -5.93 9.21 3.07
C LEU A 36 -6.71 9.92 1.95
N GLY A 37 -6.10 10.10 0.77
CA GLY A 37 -6.76 10.72 -0.39
C GLY A 37 -6.51 12.22 -0.58
N ASN A 38 -5.45 12.77 -0.01
CA ASN A 38 -5.07 14.18 -0.19
C ASN A 38 -4.39 14.47 -1.56
N SER A 39 -4.98 14.01 -2.67
CA SER A 39 -4.39 14.09 -4.02
C SER A 39 -5.20 14.94 -5.00
N ILE A 40 -4.55 15.35 -6.09
CA ILE A 40 -5.09 16.16 -7.20
C ILE A 40 -6.30 15.50 -7.86
N VAL A 41 -6.36 14.16 -7.87
CA VAL A 41 -7.49 13.39 -8.38
C VAL A 41 -8.31 12.86 -7.20
N SER A 42 -9.45 13.49 -6.95
CA SER A 42 -10.30 13.23 -5.78
C SER A 42 -11.17 11.97 -5.90
N GLN A 43 -11.41 11.46 -7.12
CA GLN A 43 -12.30 10.32 -7.32
C GLN A 43 -11.63 8.97 -6.97
N ARG A 44 -12.20 8.28 -5.96
CA ARG A 44 -11.71 7.00 -5.43
C ARG A 44 -12.71 5.87 -5.69
N ILE A 45 -12.68 5.29 -6.89
CA ILE A 45 -13.57 4.16 -7.24
C ILE A 45 -13.03 2.88 -6.60
N PHE A 46 -13.81 2.27 -5.71
CA PHE A 46 -13.42 1.09 -4.91
C PHE A 46 -12.09 1.24 -4.15
N ASN A 47 -11.61 2.48 -3.94
CA ASN A 47 -10.36 2.83 -3.30
C ASN A 47 -10.54 3.40 -1.90
N ARG A 48 -11.03 2.62 -0.93
CA ARG A 48 -11.26 3.13 0.45
C ARG A 48 -9.95 3.64 1.09
N PRO A 49 -9.98 4.75 1.85
CA PRO A 49 -8.81 5.25 2.59
C PRO A 49 -8.28 4.24 3.60
N GLU A 50 -6.99 4.32 3.90
CA GLU A 50 -6.31 3.46 4.88
C GLU A 50 -5.32 4.27 5.72
N ILE A 51 -5.23 3.92 7.01
CA ILE A 51 -4.23 4.43 7.95
C ILE A 51 -3.37 3.25 8.41
N VAL A 52 -2.06 3.43 8.41
CA VAL A 52 -1.12 2.44 8.96
C VAL A 52 -0.82 2.81 10.40
N SER A 53 -1.02 1.86 11.31
CA SER A 53 -0.62 1.98 12.72
C SER A 53 0.40 0.89 13.04
N VAL A 54 1.46 1.27 13.75
CA VAL A 54 2.53 0.35 14.17
C VAL A 54 2.77 0.51 15.67
N THR A 55 3.00 -0.60 16.35
CA THR A 55 3.38 -0.62 17.76
C THR A 55 4.77 -1.23 17.84
N LEU A 56 5.73 -0.43 18.31
CA LEU A 56 7.10 -0.88 18.53
C LEU A 56 7.18 -1.57 19.89
N LYS A 57 7.98 -2.64 19.96
CA LYS A 57 8.30 -3.36 21.20
C LYS A 57 9.81 -3.27 21.44
N LEU A 58 10.23 -3.39 22.70
CA LEU A 58 11.64 -3.55 23.03
C LEU A 58 12.15 -4.82 22.35
N GLY A 59 13.35 -4.75 21.74
CA GLY A 59 13.98 -5.94 21.18
C GLY A 59 14.46 -6.86 22.30
N GLU A 60 14.00 -8.11 22.29
CA GLU A 60 14.64 -9.18 23.07
C GLU A 60 15.85 -9.66 22.24
N ASN A 61 17.03 -9.68 22.86
CA ASN A 61 18.26 -10.24 22.29
C ASN A 61 18.22 -11.78 22.35
#